data_AF-A0AB74BP65-F1
#
_entry.id   AF-A0AB74BP65-F1
#
_cell.length_a   1.000
_cell.length_b   1.000
_cell.length_c   1.000
_cell.angle_alpha   90.00
_cell.angle_beta   90.00
_cell.angle_gamma   90.00
#
_symmetry.space_group_name_H-M   'P 1'
#
loop_
_entity.id
_entity.type
_entity.pdbx_description
1 polymer ?
#
loop_
_entity_poly.entity_id
_entity_poly.type
_entity_poly.pdbx_seq_one_letter_code
_entity_poly.pdbx_strand_id
1 'polypeptide(L)'
;MTTSSNPKTYTYTRYPPGISPSIPRLDTEEDVKKAVLANPETTFDDTVDTTGGWYQKDMEGKVLAIVSDQMCEELDARRDHAEAWVKENERRKAAGEPPLEPVCWR
;
A
#
# COMPACT_ATOMS: atom_id res chain seq x y z
N MET A 1 -21.06 32.66 10.96
CA MET A 1 -20.42 31.34 11.09
C MET A 1 -20.99 30.46 10.00
N THR A 2 -20.24 30.24 8.93
CA THR A 2 -20.61 29.29 7.86
C THR A 2 -19.32 28.88 7.18
N THR A 3 -18.60 27.94 7.79
CA THR A 3 -17.54 27.20 7.11
C THR A 3 -18.23 26.23 6.15
N SER A 4 -18.22 26.60 4.87
CA SER A 4 -18.65 25.75 3.76
C SER A 4 -17.69 24.57 3.69
N SER A 5 -18.09 23.45 4.30
CA SER A 5 -17.43 22.16 4.14
C SER A 5 -17.71 21.68 2.72
N ASN A 6 -16.84 22.04 1.76
CA ASN A 6 -16.78 21.31 0.51
C ASN A 6 -16.37 19.86 0.85
N PRO A 7 -17.22 18.85 0.67
CA PRO A 7 -16.73 17.49 0.67
C PRO A 7 -15.80 17.41 -0.54
N LYS A 8 -14.50 17.22 -0.29
CA LYS A 8 -13.59 16.85 -1.37
C LYS A 8 -14.09 15.51 -1.90
N THR A 9 -14.85 15.53 -2.99
CA THR A 9 -15.26 14.34 -3.72
C THR A 9 -14.00 13.79 -4.38
N TYR A 10 -13.33 12.89 -3.68
CA TYR A 10 -12.15 12.24 -4.21
C TYR A 10 -12.60 11.14 -5.18
N THR A 11 -12.30 11.31 -6.46
CA THR A 11 -12.40 10.26 -7.46
C THR A 11 -11.28 9.26 -7.22
N TYR A 12 -11.54 8.27 -6.37
CA TYR A 12 -10.70 7.09 -6.24
C TYR A 12 -11.07 6.13 -7.35
N THR A 13 -10.17 5.93 -8.30
CA THR A 13 -10.43 5.01 -9.43
C THR A 13 -10.19 3.56 -9.03
N ARG A 14 -9.36 3.35 -8.00
CA ARG A 14 -8.95 2.03 -7.49
C ARG A 14 -9.78 1.50 -6.32
N TYR A 15 -10.77 2.25 -5.86
CA TYR A 15 -11.59 1.90 -4.71
C TYR A 15 -13.08 1.93 -5.04
N PRO A 16 -13.89 1.03 -4.47
CA PRO A 16 -15.32 1.03 -4.68
C PRO A 16 -15.96 2.32 -4.14
N PRO A 17 -17.08 2.79 -4.72
CA PRO A 17 -17.76 4.02 -4.28
C PRO A 17 -18.23 4.00 -2.82
N GLY A 18 -18.25 2.82 -2.18
CA GLY A 18 -18.80 2.60 -0.84
C GLY A 18 -17.82 2.77 0.32
N ILE A 19 -16.60 3.25 0.07
CA ILE A 19 -15.65 3.49 1.17
C ILE A 19 -16.13 4.64 2.05
N SER A 20 -16.18 4.40 3.36
CA SER A 20 -16.57 5.42 4.31
C SER A 20 -15.59 6.60 4.26
N PRO A 21 -16.08 7.86 4.16
CA PRO A 21 -15.23 9.05 4.17
C PRO A 21 -14.51 9.25 5.52
N SER A 22 -14.87 8.49 6.56
CA SER A 22 -14.18 8.49 7.85
C SER A 22 -12.86 7.70 7.84
N ILE A 23 -12.59 6.90 6.81
CA ILE A 23 -11.37 6.11 6.72
C ILE A 23 -10.21 7.03 6.33
N PRO A 24 -9.13 7.10 7.15
CA PRO A 24 -7.94 7.86 6.84
C PRO A 24 -7.33 7.50 5.49
N ARG A 25 -6.77 8.51 4.83
CA ARG A 25 -6.03 8.36 3.59
C ARG A 25 -4.55 8.59 3.81
N LEU A 26 -3.75 7.73 3.23
CA LEU A 26 -2.29 7.81 3.21
C LEU A 26 -1.86 8.29 1.82
N ASP A 27 -1.47 9.55 1.73
CA ASP A 27 -1.13 10.19 0.45
C ASP A 27 0.34 10.10 0.11
N THR A 28 1.18 9.94 1.13
CA THR A 28 2.64 10.00 1.02
C THR A 28 3.31 8.82 1.71
N GLU A 29 4.57 8.57 1.37
CA GLU A 29 5.37 7.56 2.07
C GLU A 29 5.50 7.85 3.58
N GLU A 30 5.55 9.13 3.97
CA GLU A 30 5.55 9.48 5.40
C GLU A 30 4.24 9.11 6.09
N ASP A 31 3.10 9.25 5.43
CA ASP A 31 1.80 8.85 5.98
C ASP A 31 1.75 7.34 6.16
N VAL A 32 2.24 6.58 5.17
CA VAL A 32 2.37 5.11 5.27
C VAL A 32 3.28 4.73 6.42
N LYS A 33 4.45 5.35 6.56
CA LYS A 33 5.38 5.11 7.68
C LYS A 33 4.73 5.41 9.02
N LYS A 34 4.07 6.56 9.16
CA LYS A 34 3.34 6.92 10.40
C LYS A 34 2.24 5.92 10.71
N ALA A 35 1.52 5.45 9.70
CA ALA A 35 0.44 4.50 9.86
C ALA A 35 0.94 3.12 10.33
N VAL A 36 2.07 2.64 9.80
CA VAL A 36 2.77 1.42 10.25
C VAL A 36 3.26 1.59 11.69
N LEU A 37 3.89 2.72 12.00
CA LEU A 37 4.41 2.99 13.35
C LEU A 37 3.28 3.11 14.39
N ALA A 38 2.15 3.67 14.00
CA ALA A 38 0.98 3.80 14.87
C ALA A 38 0.27 2.45 15.09
N ASN A 39 0.33 1.54 14.12
CA ASN A 39 -0.33 0.25 14.17
C ASN A 39 0.61 -0.85 13.63
N PRO A 40 1.62 -1.28 14.40
CA PRO A 40 2.62 -2.25 13.93
C PRO A 40 2.03 -3.64 13.67
N GLU A 41 0.87 -3.94 14.26
CA GLU A 41 0.11 -5.18 14.08
C GLU A 41 -0.68 -5.22 12.75
N THR A 42 -0.55 -4.21 11.90
CA THR A 42 -1.32 -4.09 10.66
C THR A 42 -0.55 -4.59 9.45
N THR A 43 -1.29 -4.96 8.42
CA THR A 43 -0.73 -5.33 7.12
C THR A 43 -1.32 -4.44 6.03
N PHE A 44 -0.53 -4.25 4.97
CA PHE A 44 -1.00 -3.61 3.74
C PHE A 44 -1.37 -4.70 2.75
N ASP A 45 -2.61 -4.66 2.27
CA ASP A 45 -3.22 -5.68 1.42
C ASP A 45 -3.92 -5.01 0.24
N ASP A 46 -3.52 -5.38 -0.97
CA ASP A 46 -4.07 -4.94 -2.25
C ASP A 46 -5.09 -5.91 -2.85
N THR A 47 -5.32 -7.06 -2.21
CA THR A 47 -6.20 -8.13 -2.71
C THR A 47 -7.65 -8.00 -2.26
N VAL A 48 -7.95 -6.96 -1.47
CA VAL A 48 -9.26 -6.74 -0.84
C VAL A 48 -10.36 -6.63 -1.87
N ASP A 49 -10.07 -5.92 -2.96
CA ASP A 49 -10.98 -5.71 -4.07
C ASP A 49 -10.25 -5.91 -5.40
N THR A 50 -11.02 -6.27 -6.42
CA THR A 50 -10.50 -6.45 -7.79
C THR A 50 -10.04 -5.16 -8.45
N THR A 51 -10.19 -4.02 -7.77
CA THR A 51 -9.84 -2.69 -8.27
C THR A 51 -8.40 -2.27 -7.95
N GLY A 52 -7.66 -3.06 -7.15
CA GLY A 52 -6.21 -2.88 -6.97
C GLY A 52 -5.80 -1.67 -6.12
N GLY A 53 -6.64 -1.30 -5.15
CA GLY A 53 -6.31 -0.32 -4.11
C GLY A 53 -5.67 -0.99 -2.89
N TRP A 54 -4.71 -0.30 -2.25
CA TRP A 54 -4.02 -0.79 -1.06
C TRP A 54 -4.74 -0.39 0.23
N TYR A 55 -5.05 -1.37 1.06
CA TYR A 55 -5.74 -1.19 2.34
C TYR A 55 -4.81 -1.53 3.50
N GLN A 56 -4.78 -0.68 4.52
CA GLN A 56 -4.19 -1.05 5.81
C GLN A 56 -5.25 -1.78 6.64
N LYS A 57 -4.99 -3.01 7.03
CA LYS A 57 -5.88 -3.84 7.84
C LYS A 57 -5.24 -4.21 9.16
N ASP A 58 -6.06 -4.29 10.22
CA ASP A 58 -5.66 -5.00 11.43
C ASP A 58 -5.71 -6.53 11.26
N MET A 59 -5.30 -7.23 12.30
CA MET A 59 -5.31 -8.70 12.36
C MET A 59 -6.71 -9.32 12.24
N GLU A 60 -7.77 -8.54 12.49
CA GLU A 60 -9.17 -8.96 12.34
C GLU A 60 -9.72 -8.66 10.93
N GLY A 61 -8.91 -8.07 10.06
CA GLY A 61 -9.27 -7.73 8.69
C GLY A 61 -10.04 -6.41 8.54
N LYS A 62 -10.15 -5.62 9.61
CA LYS A 62 -10.82 -4.31 9.56
C LYS A 62 -9.92 -3.30 8.87
N VAL A 63 -10.49 -2.57 7.91
CA VAL A 63 -9.81 -1.48 7.21
C VAL A 63 -9.62 -0.30 8.16
N LEU A 64 -8.36 0.07 8.39
CA LEU A 64 -7.96 1.20 9.22
C LEU A 64 -7.53 2.41 8.39
N ALA A 65 -7.04 2.21 7.18
CA ALA A 65 -6.68 3.28 6.24
C ALA A 65 -6.70 2.79 4.79
N ILE A 66 -6.81 3.73 3.85
CA ILE A 66 -6.63 3.50 2.42
C ILE A 66 -5.46 4.33 1.89
N VAL A 67 -4.83 3.85 0.82
CA VAL A 67 -3.70 4.53 0.18
C VAL A 67 -4.18 5.31 -1.04
N SER A 68 -3.65 6.50 -1.30
CA SER A 68 -4.03 7.28 -2.50
C SER A 68 -3.68 6.55 -3.81
N ASP A 69 -4.37 6.84 -4.91
CA ASP A 69 -4.10 6.20 -6.21
C ASP A 69 -2.62 6.37 -6.63
N GLN A 70 -2.02 7.54 -6.40
CA GLN A 70 -0.60 7.80 -6.67
C GLN A 70 0.32 6.93 -5.79
N MET A 71 0.05 6.84 -4.49
CA MET A 71 0.87 6.03 -3.59
C MET A 71 0.65 4.53 -3.83
N CYS A 72 -0.52 4.12 -4.34
CA CYS A 72 -0.75 2.75 -4.80
C CYS A 72 0.18 2.39 -5.96
N GLU A 73 0.41 3.27 -6.94
CA GLU A 73 1.37 3.03 -8.03
C GLU A 73 2.80 2.84 -7.51
N GLU A 74 3.20 3.60 -6.49
CA GLU A 74 4.51 3.41 -5.85
C GLU A 74 4.59 2.07 -5.11
N LEU A 75 3.54 1.67 -4.39
CA LEU A 75 3.51 0.38 -3.70
C LEU A 75 3.50 -0.79 -4.68
N ASP A 76 2.77 -0.68 -5.79
CA ASP A 76 2.79 -1.66 -6.87
C ASP A 76 4.19 -1.82 -7.44
N ALA A 77 4.89 -0.72 -7.74
CA ALA A 77 6.25 -0.76 -8.25
C ALA A 77 7.24 -1.38 -7.25
N ARG A 78 7.06 -1.10 -5.94
CA ARG A 78 7.87 -1.71 -4.87
C ARG A 78 7.60 -3.22 -4.76
N ARG A 79 6.33 -3.65 -4.86
CA ARG A 79 5.92 -5.06 -4.86
C ARG A 79 6.53 -5.78 -6.06
N ASP A 80 6.33 -5.26 -7.27
CA ASP A 80 6.82 -5.86 -8.51
C ASP A 80 8.35 -5.99 -8.52
N HIS A 81 9.06 -4.98 -7.99
CA HIS A 81 10.51 -5.06 -7.82
C HIS A 81 10.90 -6.13 -6.80
N ALA A 82 10.23 -6.21 -5.66
CA ALA A 82 10.50 -7.24 -4.65
C ALA A 82 10.27 -8.65 -5.20
N GLU A 83 9.18 -8.87 -5.94
CA GLU A 83 8.89 -10.14 -6.60
C GLU A 83 9.95 -10.49 -7.65
N ALA A 84 10.36 -9.54 -8.48
CA ALA A 84 11.42 -9.75 -9.46
C ALA A 84 12.76 -10.11 -8.80
N TRP A 85 13.11 -9.46 -7.68
CA TRP A 85 14.31 -9.75 -6.90
C TRP A 85 14.26 -11.15 -6.30
N VAL A 86 13.12 -11.57 -5.73
CA VAL A 86 12.92 -12.93 -5.21
C VAL A 86 13.09 -13.97 -6.32
N LYS A 87 12.41 -13.78 -7.45
CA LYS A 87 12.46 -14.69 -8.60
C LYS A 87 13.88 -14.84 -9.17
N GLU A 88 14.62 -13.74 -9.28
CA GLU A 88 16.01 -13.78 -9.74
C GLU A 88 16.92 -14.48 -8.74
N ASN A 89 16.70 -14.32 -7.43
CA ASN A 89 17.44 -15.05 -6.42
C ASN A 89 17.14 -16.56 -6.42
N GLU A 90 15.91 -16.96 -6.68
CA GLU A 90 15.56 -18.36 -6.88
C GLU A 90 16.28 -18.95 -8.10
N ARG A 91 16.33 -18.21 -9.21
CA ARG A 91 17.10 -18.61 -10.41
C ARG A 91 18.59 -18.77 -10.09
N ARG A 92 19.18 -17.78 -9.41
CA ARG A 92 20.60 -17.81 -9.01
C ARG A 92 20.92 -18.99 -8.11
N LYS A 93 20.06 -19.24 -7.12
CA LYS A 93 20.17 -20.41 -6.24
C LYS A 93 20.14 -21.72 -7.02
N ALA A 94 19.24 -21.86 -7.99
CA ALA A 94 19.17 -23.03 -8.85
C ALA A 94 20.40 -23.18 -9.77
N ALA A 95 21.01 -22.06 -10.17
CA ALA A 95 22.24 -22.03 -10.99
C ALA A 95 23.54 -22.15 -10.19
N GLY A 96 23.49 -22.13 -8.85
CA GLY A 96 24.68 -22.09 -7.98
C GLY A 96 25.40 -20.73 -7.97
N GLU A 97 24.74 -19.67 -8.41
CA GLU A 97 25.25 -18.30 -8.39
C GLU A 97 25.00 -17.65 -7.01
N PRO A 98 25.85 -16.70 -6.58
CA PRO A 98 25.59 -15.94 -5.35
C PRO A 98 24.30 -15.09 -5.48
N PRO A 99 23.55 -14.92 -4.38
CA PRO A 99 22.33 -14.11 -4.38
C PRO A 99 22.66 -12.65 -4.67
N LEU A 100 21.69 -11.93 -5.21
CA LEU A 100 21.72 -10.49 -5.29
C LEU A 100 21.79 -9.90 -3.88
N GLU A 101 22.64 -8.88 -3.73
CA GLU A 101 22.66 -8.06 -2.52
C GLU A 101 21.27 -7.43 -2.32
N PRO A 102 20.76 -7.37 -1.07
CA PRO A 102 19.54 -6.66 -0.77
C PRO A 102 19.77 -5.17 -1.07
N VAL A 103 18.96 -4.62 -1.98
CA VAL A 103 18.96 -3.18 -2.25
C VAL A 103 18.25 -2.51 -1.08
N CYS A 104 19.00 -2.00 -0.11
CA CYS A 104 18.46 -1.12 0.92
C CYS A 104 18.04 0.19 0.27
N TRP A 105 16.75 0.36 -0.01
CA TRP A 105 16.17 1.63 -0.42
C TRP A 105 16.50 2.69 0.64
N ARG A 106 16.98 3.84 0.20
CA ARG A 106 17.41 4.96 1.05
C ARG A 106 16.34 6.02 1.11
#